data_AF-A0A6B9YVE7-F1
#
_entry.id   AF-A0A6B9YVE7-F1
#
_cell.length_a   1.000
_cell.length_b   1.000
_cell.length_c   1.000
_cell.angle_alpha   90.00
_cell.angle_beta   90.00
_cell.angle_gamma   90.00
#
_symmetry.space_group_name_H-M   'P 1'
#
loop_
_entity.id
_entity.type
_entity.pdbx_description
1 polymer ?
#
loop_
_entity_poly.entity_id
_entity_poly.type
_entity_poly.pdbx_seq_one_letter_code
_entity_poly.pdbx_strand_id
1 'polypeptide(L)'
;MDYANFAVGPTLGDGFTGGALPDSDCSGVGTYCDATGHFRDSHWAFDILGVESASTPDQPPPSAVPEPSTIALLGSGLVGLAGFARRRFSL
;
A
#
# COMPACT_ATOMS: atom_id res chain seq x y z
N MET A 1 20.44 3.66 -23.74
CA MET A 1 20.84 3.48 -22.34
C MET A 1 19.76 4.15 -21.53
N ASP A 2 19.00 3.38 -20.76
CA ASP A 2 18.08 3.94 -19.78
C ASP A 2 18.87 4.20 -18.50
N TYR A 3 18.59 5.34 -17.89
CA TYR A 3 19.32 5.82 -16.73
C TYR A 3 18.37 5.81 -15.52
N ALA A 4 18.93 5.73 -14.32
CA ALA A 4 18.16 5.87 -13.09
C ALA A 4 17.40 7.21 -13.08
N ASN A 5 16.26 7.24 -12.41
CA ASN A 5 15.48 8.44 -12.20
C ASN A 5 16.28 9.47 -11.37
N PHE A 6 16.60 10.62 -11.96
CA PHE A 6 17.35 11.71 -11.34
C PHE A 6 16.40 12.72 -10.70
N ALA A 7 16.76 13.22 -9.51
CA ALA A 7 16.04 14.33 -8.88
C ALA A 7 16.16 15.60 -9.74
N VAL A 8 15.02 16.27 -9.97
CA VAL A 8 14.97 17.52 -10.74
C VAL A 8 15.40 18.73 -9.91
N GLY A 9 15.28 18.65 -8.58
CA GLY A 9 15.62 19.73 -7.67
C GLY A 9 15.94 19.25 -6.26
N PRO A 10 16.18 20.19 -5.31
CA PRO A 10 16.59 19.87 -3.96
C PRO A 10 15.48 19.29 -3.08
N THR A 11 14.22 19.30 -3.54
CA THR A 11 13.06 18.83 -2.77
C THR A 11 12.31 17.72 -3.51
N LEU A 12 11.55 16.91 -2.77
CA LEU A 12 10.66 15.89 -3.36
C LEU A 12 9.62 16.51 -4.30
N GLY A 13 9.19 17.75 -4.01
CA GLY A 13 8.19 18.46 -4.81
C GLY A 13 8.67 18.83 -6.21
N ASP A 14 10.00 18.85 -6.43
CA ASP A 14 10.60 19.13 -7.74
C ASP A 14 10.47 17.96 -8.71
N GLY A 15 10.20 16.75 -8.20
CA GLY A 15 9.95 15.54 -9.00
C GLY A 15 11.22 14.87 -9.52
N PHE A 16 11.02 13.91 -10.44
CA PHE A 16 12.06 13.07 -11.02
C PHE A 16 11.99 13.07 -12.55
N THR A 17 13.15 12.96 -13.20
CA THR A 17 13.29 12.75 -14.65
C THR A 17 13.95 11.41 -14.93
N GLY A 18 13.78 10.83 -16.13
CA GLY A 18 14.54 9.65 -16.58
C GLY A 18 13.79 8.31 -16.64
N GLY A 19 12.55 8.24 -16.16
CA GLY A 19 11.77 6.99 -16.20
C GLY A 19 12.34 5.88 -15.29
N ALA A 20 11.57 4.81 -15.08
CA ALA A 20 12.04 3.64 -14.35
C ALA A 20 12.89 2.77 -15.27
N LEU A 21 14.03 2.26 -14.77
CA LEU A 21 14.90 1.36 -15.52
C LEU A 21 14.10 0.15 -16.05
N PRO A 22 14.15 -0.17 -17.35
CA PRO A 22 13.79 -1.50 -17.81
C PRO A 22 14.90 -2.44 -17.36
N ASP A 23 14.61 -3.26 -16.35
CA ASP A 23 15.62 -4.11 -15.76
C ASP A 23 15.94 -5.32 -16.67
N SER A 24 17.22 -5.52 -16.97
CA SER A 24 17.75 -6.71 -17.64
C SER A 24 18.08 -7.86 -16.67
N ASP A 25 18.07 -7.64 -15.35
CA ASP A 25 18.24 -8.64 -14.28
C ASP A 25 16.93 -8.98 -13.55
N CYS A 26 15.88 -8.15 -13.65
CA CYS A 26 14.52 -8.44 -13.21
C CYS A 26 13.58 -8.71 -14.37
N SER A 27 13.65 -9.94 -14.88
CA SER A 27 12.80 -10.51 -15.95
C SER A 27 11.28 -10.56 -15.64
N GLY A 28 10.80 -9.92 -14.57
CA GLY A 28 9.38 -9.86 -14.20
C GLY A 28 8.68 -8.68 -14.87
N VAL A 29 7.81 -8.94 -15.84
CA VAL A 29 7.05 -7.91 -16.55
C VAL A 29 6.21 -7.10 -15.55
N GLY A 30 6.49 -5.79 -15.43
CA GLY A 30 5.67 -4.84 -14.67
C GLY A 30 6.07 -4.63 -13.20
N THR A 31 7.28 -5.01 -12.80
CA THR A 31 7.74 -4.93 -11.41
C THR A 31 8.96 -4.03 -11.29
N TYR A 32 8.98 -3.12 -10.30
CA TYR A 32 10.15 -2.30 -10.00
C TYR A 32 11.14 -3.15 -9.19
N CYS A 33 12.44 -3.05 -9.50
CA CYS A 33 13.48 -3.65 -8.66
C CYS A 33 14.23 -2.56 -7.89
N ASP A 34 14.43 -2.80 -6.59
CA ASP A 34 15.19 -1.86 -5.75
C ASP A 34 16.71 -2.02 -5.94
N ALA A 35 17.49 -1.10 -5.35
CA ALA A 35 18.95 -1.09 -5.45
C ALA A 35 19.64 -2.34 -4.86
N THR A 36 18.88 -3.22 -4.18
CA THR A 36 19.36 -4.47 -3.60
C THR A 36 18.90 -5.71 -4.38
N GLY A 37 18.23 -5.52 -5.52
CA GLY A 37 17.77 -6.61 -6.40
C GLY A 37 16.48 -7.29 -5.95
N HIS A 38 15.69 -6.68 -5.06
CA HIS A 38 14.40 -7.23 -4.66
C HIS A 38 13.25 -6.67 -5.52
N PHE A 39 12.32 -7.56 -5.91
CA PHE A 39 11.07 -7.19 -6.56
C PHE A 39 10.17 -6.41 -5.59
N ARG A 40 9.77 -5.19 -5.99
CA ARG A 40 8.74 -4.41 -5.31
C ARG A 40 7.43 -4.59 -6.06
N ASP A 41 6.42 -5.12 -5.37
CA ASP A 41 5.06 -5.07 -5.88
C ASP A 41 4.61 -3.59 -5.99
N SER A 42 3.54 -3.33 -6.73
CA SER A 42 3.07 -1.99 -7.13
C SER A 42 2.65 -1.06 -5.98
N HIS A 43 3.01 -1.37 -4.73
CA HIS A 43 3.07 -0.41 -3.65
C HIS A 43 4.22 0.56 -3.92
N TRP A 44 3.87 1.81 -4.23
CA TRP A 44 4.81 2.91 -4.47
C TRP A 44 5.98 2.87 -3.47
N ALA A 45 7.19 2.74 -4.01
CA ALA A 45 8.42 2.82 -3.24
C ALA A 45 9.21 4.04 -3.69
N PHE A 46 9.62 4.86 -2.73
CA PHE A 46 10.48 6.01 -2.94
C PHE A 46 11.81 5.74 -2.23
N ASP A 47 12.90 5.66 -2.99
CA ASP A 47 14.25 5.40 -2.44
C ASP A 47 15.09 6.68 -2.50
N ILE A 48 15.78 7.00 -1.39
CA ILE A 48 16.61 8.20 -1.28
C ILE A 48 18.08 7.78 -1.22
N LEU A 49 18.82 8.06 -2.28
CA LEU A 49 20.25 7.75 -2.37
C LEU A 49 21.11 8.88 -1.77
N GLY A 50 22.29 8.55 -1.25
CA GLY A 50 23.28 9.53 -0.79
C GLY A 50 22.99 10.20 0.55
N VAL A 51 22.14 9.59 1.38
CA VAL A 51 21.87 10.06 2.75
C VAL A 51 23.02 9.68 3.69
N GLU A 52 23.44 10.60 4.56
CA GLU A 52 24.42 10.33 5.62
C GLU A 52 23.83 9.37 6.69
N SER A 53 22.52 9.47 6.94
CA SER A 53 21.77 8.54 7.78
C SER A 53 20.29 8.52 7.40
N ALA A 54 19.64 7.38 7.63
CA ALA A 54 18.19 7.23 7.59
C ALA A 54 17.75 6.49 8.86
N SER A 55 16.77 7.03 9.56
CA SER A 55 16.19 6.40 10.75
C SER A 55 14.68 6.36 10.61
N THR A 56 14.09 5.20 10.89
CA THR A 56 12.68 5.13 11.25
C THR A 56 12.56 5.68 12.66
N PRO A 57 11.87 6.83 12.90
CA PRO A 57 11.61 7.26 14.27
C PRO A 57 10.87 6.13 14.99
N ASP A 58 11.16 5.94 16.29
CA ASP A 58 10.49 4.94 17.13
C ASP A 58 8.98 5.10 16.97
N GLN A 59 8.39 4.22 16.16
CA GLN A 59 6.97 4.33 15.87
C GLN A 59 6.26 3.89 17.15
N PRO A 60 5.37 4.74 17.71
CA PRO A 60 4.56 4.31 18.83
C PRO A 60 3.83 3.02 18.45
N PRO A 61 3.55 2.13 19.43
CA PRO A 61 2.79 0.93 19.14
C PRO A 61 1.52 1.32 18.38
N PRO A 62 1.15 0.56 17.33
CA PRO A 62 0.00 0.90 16.51
C PRO A 62 -1.20 1.10 17.41
N SER A 63 -1.93 2.21 17.23
CA SER A 63 -3.19 2.42 17.94
C SER A 63 -4.08 1.21 17.69
N ALA A 64 -4.69 0.65 18.74
CA ALA A 64 -5.62 -0.45 18.59
C ALA A 64 -6.69 -0.06 17.57
N VAL A 65 -6.67 -0.70 16.40
CA VAL A 65 -7.69 -0.52 15.38
C VAL A 65 -8.96 -1.14 15.95
N PRO A 66 -10.07 -0.38 16.09
CA PRO A 66 -11.33 -0.96 16.52
C PRO A 66 -11.68 -2.13 15.62
N GLU A 67 -12.17 -3.23 16.23
CA GLU A 67 -12.56 -4.40 15.46
C GLU A 67 -13.57 -4.00 14.36
N PRO A 68 -13.47 -4.55 13.14
CA PRO A 68 -14.37 -4.18 12.05
C PRO A 68 -15.83 -4.37 12.45
N SER A 69 -16.65 -3.34 12.26
CA SER A 69 -18.10 -3.38 12.51
C SER A 69 -18.86 -4.36 11.59
N THR A 70 -18.16 -5.11 10.73
CA THR A 70 -18.69 -6.12 9.82
C THR A 70 -19.47 -7.21 10.55
N ILE A 71 -19.00 -7.67 11.72
CA ILE A 71 -19.73 -8.69 12.50
C ILE A 71 -21.02 -8.12 13.09
N ALA A 72 -20.96 -6.91 13.64
CA ALA A 72 -22.15 -6.24 14.17
C ALA A 72 -23.18 -5.96 13.06
N LEU A 73 -22.73 -5.53 11.88
CA LEU A 73 -23.58 -5.24 10.73
C LEU A 73 -24.19 -6.52 10.12
N LEU A 74 -23.39 -7.57 9.99
CA LEU A 74 -23.87 -8.89 9.56
C LEU A 74 -24.90 -9.45 10.55
N GLY A 75 -24.59 -9.42 11.85
CA GLY A 75 -25.47 -9.91 12.91
C GLY A 75 -26.81 -9.16 12.96
N SER A 76 -26.77 -7.83 12.96
CA SER A 76 -27.98 -7.00 12.97
C SER A 76 -28.81 -7.15 11.69
N GLY A 77 -28.16 -7.28 10.53
CA GLY A 77 -28.83 -7.58 9.26
C GLY A 77 -29.58 -8.91 9.30
N LEU A 78 -28.95 -9.98 9.81
CA LEU A 78 -29.58 -11.30 9.94
C LEU A 78 -30.75 -11.28 10.93
N VAL A 79 -30.60 -10.59 12.07
CA VAL A 79 -31.69 -10.43 13.05
C VAL A 79 -32.87 -9.67 12.43
N GLY A 80 -32.61 -8.60 11.68
CA GLY A 80 -33.64 -7.84 10.96
C GLY A 80 -34.39 -8.69 9.92
N LEU A 81 -33.66 -9.46 9.11
CA LEU A 81 -34.24 -10.37 8.12
C LEU A 81 -35.08 -11.47 8.76
N ALA A 82 -34.58 -12.11 9.82
CA ALA A 82 -35.30 -13.15 10.56
C ALA A 82 -36.59 -12.59 11.20
N GLY A 83 -36.53 -11.38 11.76
CA GLY A 83 -37.69 -10.68 12.31
C GLY A 83 -38.75 -10.37 11.25
N PHE A 84 -38.33 -9.89 10.07
CA PHE A 84 -39.23 -9.62 8.96
C PHE A 84 -39.89 -10.90 8.41
N ALA A 85 -39.11 -11.97 8.22
CA ALA A 85 -39.61 -13.25 7.73
C ALA A 85 -40.66 -13.84 8.68
N ARG A 86 -40.42 -13.84 10.00
CA ARG A 86 -41.40 -14.31 10.98
C ARG A 86 -42.74 -13.58 10.89
N ARG A 87 -42.72 -12.25 10.75
CA ARG A 87 -43.96 -11.45 10.62
C ARG A 87 -44.75 -11.75 9.35
N ARG A 88 -44.06 -12.11 8.26
CA ARG A 88 -44.69 -12.37 6.96
C ARG A 88 -45.23 -13.78 6.81
N PHE A 89 -44.58 -14.77 7.45
CA PHE A 89 -44.88 -16.19 7.27
C PHE A 89 -45.60 -16.82 8.47
N SER A 90 -45.76 -16.12 9.59
CA SER A 90 -46.79 -16.45 10.57
C SER A 90 -48.14 -15.93 10.08
N LEU A 91 -48.75 -16.73 9.18
CA LEU A 91 -50.18 -16.75 8.87
C LEU A 91 -50.77 -18.04 9.43
#